data_AF-A0A965BA08-F1
#
_entry.id   AF-A0A965BA08-F1
#
_cell.length_a   1.000
_cell.length_b   1.000
_cell.length_c   1.000
_cell.angle_alpha   90.00
_cell.angle_beta   90.00
_cell.angle_gamma   90.00
#
_symmetry.space_group_name_H-M   'P 1'
#
loop_
_entity.id
_entity.type
_entity.pdbx_description
1 polymer ?
#
loop_
_entity_poly.entity_id
_entity_poly.type
_entity_poly.pdbx_seq_one_letter_code
_entity_poly.pdbx_strand_id
1 'polypeptide(L)' 'MILCDNLVKIYKVADLEVVALQGLDLTVETGELMAIIGNSGSGKSTLLNIL' A
#
# COMPACT_ATOMS: atom_id res chain seq x y z
N MET A 1 -16.25 -1.14 -3.11
CA MET A 1 -15.70 -0.95 -1.76
C MET A 1 -14.35 -1.66 -1.67
N ILE A 2 -13.31 -0.95 -1.24
CA ILE A 2 -11.98 -1.49 -0.93
C ILE A 2 -11.78 -1.28 0.57
N LEU A 3 -11.29 -2.30 1.27
CA LEU A 3 -10.98 -2.24 2.70
C LEU A 3 -9.61 -2.86 2.95
N CYS A 4 -8.75 -2.12 3.63
CA CYS A 4 -7.46 -2.57 4.15
C CYS A 4 -7.47 -2.31 5.66
N ASP A 5 -7.16 -3.34 6.44
CA ASP A 5 -7.04 -3.29 7.89
C ASP A 5 -5.64 -3.77 8.27
N ASN A 6 -4.85 -2.86 8.83
CA ASN A 6 -3.46 -3.06 9.25
C ASN A 6 -2.58 -3.75 8.19
N LEU A 7 -2.71 -3.34 6.93
CA LEU A 7 -2.04 -3.99 5.80
C LEU A 7 -0.52 -3.80 5.85
N VAL A 8 0.21 -4.91 5.87
CA VAL A 8 1.68 -4.95 5.85
C VAL A 8 2.15 -5.66 4.59
N LYS A 9 3.12 -5.04 3.89
CA LYS A 9 3.79 -5.67 2.76
C LYS A 9 5.30 -5.54 2.91
N ILE A 10 5.98 -6.68 2.98
CA ILE A 10 7.43 -6.77 2.99
C ILE A 10 7.89 -7.41 1.69
N TYR A 11 8.86 -6.79 1.02
CA TYR A 11 9.60 -7.41 -0.07
C TYR A 11 10.93 -7.93 0.45
N LYS A 12 11.27 -9.15 0.07
CA LYS A 12 12.58 -9.74 0.34
C LYS A 12 13.39 -9.72 -0.95
N VAL A 13 14.49 -8.99 -0.94
CA VAL A 13 15.40 -8.85 -2.09
C VAL A 13 16.77 -9.31 -1.62
N ALA A 14 17.20 -10.49 -2.08
CA ALA A 14 18.35 -11.20 -1.54
C ALA A 14 18.26 -11.30 0.00
N ASP A 15 19.23 -10.75 0.71
CA ASP A 15 19.31 -10.75 2.18
C ASP A 15 18.69 -9.51 2.84
N LEU A 16 18.07 -8.61 2.06
CA LEU A 16 17.43 -7.39 2.55
C LEU A 16 15.90 -7.57 2.62
N GLU A 17 15.31 -7.16 3.76
CA GLU A 17 13.87 -7.03 3.91
C GLU A 17 13.48 -5.55 3.87
N VAL A 18 12.57 -5.21 2.95
CA VAL A 18 12.06 -3.85 2.77
C VAL A 18 10.58 -3.84 3.12
N VAL A 19 10.24 -3.11 4.18
CA VAL A 19 8.86 -2.85 4.56
C VAL A 19 8.29 -1.78 3.63
N ALA A 20 7.49 -2.19 2.66
CA ALA A 20 6.90 -1.31 1.66
C ALA A 20 5.55 -0.73 2.08
N LEU A 21 4.79 -1.46 2.91
CA LEU A 21 3.61 -0.96 3.62
C LEU A 21 3.69 -1.44 5.07
N GLN A 22 3.39 -0.56 6.02
CA GLN A 22 3.49 -0.85 7.46
C GLN A 22 2.19 -0.43 8.16
N GLY A 23 1.27 -1.38 8.32
CA GLY A 23 0.02 -1.16 9.04
C GLY A 23 -0.88 -0.13 8.39
N LEU A 24 -1.08 -0.24 7.07
CA LEU A 24 -1.94 0.68 6.33
C LEU A 24 -3.42 0.33 6.53
N ASP A 25 -4.17 1.28 7.06
CA ASP A 25 -5.63 1.28 7.08
C ASP A 25 -6.17 2.15 5.93
N LEU A 26 -7.06 1.59 5.11
CA LEU A 26 -7.65 2.27 3.96
C LEU A 26 -9.06 1.77 3.73
N THR A 27 -10.00 2.70 3.55
CA THR A 27 -11.35 2.40 3.08
C THR A 27 -11.63 3.27 1.86
N VAL A 28 -12.12 2.66 0.78
CA VAL A 28 -12.60 3.36 -0.42
C VAL A 28 -13.99 2.86 -0.74
N GLU A 29 -14.97 3.77 -0.73
CA GLU A 29 -16.36 3.44 -0.98
C GLU A 29 -16.64 3.20 -2.47
N THR A 30 -17.75 2.53 -2.77
CA THR A 30 -18.14 2.29 -4.16
C THR A 30 -18.50 3.61 -4.86
N GLY A 31 -17.85 3.89 -5.98
CA GLY A 31 -18.02 5.14 -6.73
C GLY A 31 -17.15 6.29 -6.24
N GLU A 32 -16.35 6.08 -5.19
CA GLU A 32 -15.39 7.06 -4.70
C GLU A 32 -14.16 7.14 -5.62
N LEU A 33 -13.70 8.37 -5.90
CA LEU A 33 -12.44 8.63 -6.59
C LEU A 33 -11.40 9.10 -5.58
N MET A 34 -10.33 8.33 -5.43
CA MET A 34 -9.22 8.63 -4.52
C MET A 34 -7.90 8.75 -5.28
N ALA A 35 -7.04 9.69 -4.86
CA ALA A 35 -5.67 9.84 -5.36
C ALA A 35 -4.66 9.50 -4.26
N ILE A 36 -3.60 8.78 -4.64
CA ILE A 36 -2.49 8.42 -3.74
C ILE A 36 -1.28 9.31 -4.06
N ILE A 37 -0.91 10.20 -3.14
CA ILE A 37 0.21 11.16 -3.29
C ILE A 37 1.31 10.82 -2.30
N GLY A 38 2.58 11.06 -2.67
CA GLY A 38 3.73 10.90 -1.77
C GLY A 38 5.06 10.82 -2.53
N ASN A 39 6.17 10.96 -1.81
CA ASN A 39 7.52 10.96 -2.39
C ASN A 39 7.86 9.64 -3.11
N SER A 40 8.84 9.64 -4.02
CA SER A 40 9.32 8.40 -4.63
C SER A 40 9.75 7.38 -3.56
N GLY A 41 9.39 6.11 -3.73
CA GLY A 41 9.68 5.04 -2.77
C GLY A 41 8.69 4.89 -1.61
N SER A 42 7.67 5.75 -1.48
CA SER A 42 6.73 5.72 -0.33
C SER A 42 5.70 4.57 -0.32
N GLY A 43 5.84 3.55 -1.16
CA GLY A 43 4.91 2.40 -1.19
C GLY A 43 3.64 2.55 -2.06
N LYS A 44 3.48 3.65 -2.81
CA LYS A 44 2.27 3.87 -3.66
C LYS A 44 2.06 2.79 -4.72
N SER A 45 3.09 2.51 -5.51
CA SER A 45 3.03 1.44 -6.52
C SER A 45 2.87 0.06 -5.88
N THR A 46 3.41 -0.13 -4.67
CA THR A 46 3.18 -1.36 -3.89
C THR A 46 1.70 -1.52 -3.56
N LEU A 47 1.05 -0.48 -3.04
CA LEU A 47 -0.38 -0.49 -2.76
C LEU A 47 -1.20 -0.75 -4.03
N LEU A 48 -0.93 -0.04 -5.12
CA LEU A 48 -1.66 -0.22 -6.38
C LEU A 48 -1.45 -1.60 -7.04
N ASN A 49 -0.34 -2.28 -6.77
CA ASN A 49 -0.08 -3.61 -7.32
C ASN A 49 -0.80 -4.75 -6.57
N ILE A 50 -1.26 -4.49 -5.34
CA ILE A 50 -1.91 -5.50 -4.49
C ILE A 50 -3.42 -5.28 -4.35
N LEU A 51 -3.92 -4.11 -4.77
CA LEU A 51 -5.34 -3.82 -4.97
C LEU A 51 -5.80 -4.37 -6.33
#